data_AF-A0A7S2PZP0-F1
#
_entry.id   AF-A0A7S2PZP0-F1
#
_cell.length_a   1.000
_cell.length_b   1.000
_cell.length_c   1.000
_cell.angle_alpha   90.00
_cell.angle_beta   90.00
_cell.angle_gamma   90.00
#
_symmetry.space_group_name_H-M   'P 1'
#
loop_
_entity.id
_entity.type
_entity.pdbx_description
1 polymer ?
#
loop_
_entity_poly.entity_id
_entity_poly.type
_entity_poly.pdbx_seq_one_letter_code
_entity_poly.pdbx_strand_id
1 'polypeptide(L)'
;LVAEAINGVLVNHAHSVGELSAEAFVLRIFRRSNRSGFVRAVSDRPDAFSTNETKVDKLMQRLFTQNLDVWPRIREEVQVCLQGASEPDVHQRTLELSPHEQDIQRHLLNIIESTLEELRGDPNVDLGSLTVKGSLFQAFDGELKQALSPVWQNLGPRTRRTAHDLSGVRHLLIALPRVDAVEFQRLLESASVSEPGRDPPAWLMSPDAQNVHA
;
A
#
# COMPACT_ATOMS: atom_id res chain seq x y z
N LEU A 1 -10.97 37.77 -10.17
CA LEU A 1 -11.75 37.11 -11.23
C LEU A 1 -13.10 36.73 -10.65
N VAL A 2 -14.21 37.13 -11.28
CA VAL A 2 -15.54 36.67 -10.86
C VAL A 2 -15.68 35.21 -11.30
N ALA A 3 -16.16 34.34 -10.42
CA ALA A 3 -16.25 32.90 -10.70
C ALA A 3 -17.08 32.60 -11.97
N GLU A 4 -18.06 33.45 -12.29
CA GLU A 4 -18.91 33.40 -13.49
C GLU A 4 -18.13 33.53 -14.81
N ALA A 5 -16.97 34.20 -14.80
CA ALA A 5 -16.13 34.38 -15.98
C ALA A 5 -15.24 33.17 -16.29
N ILE A 6 -15.20 32.17 -15.41
CA ILE A 6 -14.36 30.97 -15.57
C ILE A 6 -15.10 29.94 -16.42
N ASN A 7 -14.57 29.56 -17.58
CA ASN A 7 -15.22 28.58 -18.46
C ASN A 7 -15.20 27.15 -17.92
N GLY A 8 -14.26 26.79 -17.05
CA GLY A 8 -14.20 25.46 -16.46
C GLY A 8 -13.00 25.22 -15.55
N VAL A 9 -13.00 24.06 -14.92
CA VAL A 9 -11.94 23.58 -14.02
C VAL A 9 -11.49 22.19 -14.47
N LEU A 10 -10.18 22.00 -14.54
CA LEU A 10 -9.52 20.72 -14.76
C LEU A 10 -8.88 20.27 -13.46
N VAL A 11 -9.30 19.11 -12.95
CA VAL A 11 -8.78 18.53 -11.71
C VAL A 11 -7.83 17.40 -12.06
N ASN A 12 -6.55 17.57 -11.76
CA ASN A 12 -5.57 16.49 -11.91
C ASN A 12 -5.51 15.64 -10.63
N HIS A 13 -5.01 14.41 -10.75
CA HIS A 13 -4.89 13.44 -9.64
C HIS A 13 -6.20 13.30 -8.84
N ALA A 14 -7.33 13.15 -9.53
CA ALA A 14 -8.65 13.18 -8.91
C ALA A 14 -8.83 12.19 -7.73
N HIS A 15 -8.04 11.12 -7.70
CA HIS A 15 -7.98 10.17 -6.57
C HIS A 15 -7.59 10.79 -5.22
N SER A 16 -6.96 11.96 -5.19
CA SER A 16 -6.57 12.66 -3.96
C SER A 16 -7.69 13.53 -3.37
N VAL A 17 -8.79 13.74 -4.10
CA VAL A 17 -9.88 14.63 -3.69
C VAL A 17 -10.73 13.99 -2.59
N GLY A 18 -10.32 14.29 -1.36
CA GLY A 18 -11.05 13.95 -0.15
C GLY A 18 -12.28 14.83 0.08
N GLU A 19 -13.10 14.46 1.06
CA GLU A 19 -14.30 15.22 1.42
C GLU A 19 -13.99 16.62 1.96
N LEU A 20 -12.91 16.70 2.73
CA LEU A 20 -12.44 17.93 3.38
C LEU A 20 -11.26 18.55 2.64
N SER A 21 -10.96 18.11 1.41
CA SER A 21 -9.83 18.64 0.66
C SER A 21 -10.09 20.06 0.15
N ALA A 22 -9.00 20.81 -0.08
CA ALA A 22 -9.08 22.17 -0.61
C ALA A 22 -9.71 22.18 -2.02
N GLU A 23 -9.44 21.17 -2.83
CA GLU A 23 -9.99 20.98 -4.17
C GLU A 23 -11.52 20.84 -4.10
N ALA A 24 -12.03 19.98 -3.21
CA ALA A 24 -13.47 19.81 -3.00
C ALA A 24 -14.13 21.11 -2.50
N PHE A 25 -13.41 21.92 -1.71
CA PHE A 25 -13.88 23.24 -1.29
C PHE A 25 -13.94 24.25 -2.45
N VAL A 26 -12.89 24.34 -3.25
CA VAL A 26 -12.83 25.23 -4.43
C VAL A 26 -13.92 24.87 -5.44
N LEU A 27 -14.13 23.58 -5.70
CA LEU A 27 -15.16 23.11 -6.63
C LEU A 27 -16.58 23.44 -6.14
N ARG A 28 -16.84 23.36 -4.83
CA ARG A 28 -18.12 23.81 -4.24
C ARG A 28 -18.37 25.29 -4.43
N ILE A 29 -17.36 26.14 -4.23
CA ILE A 29 -17.47 27.59 -4.48
C ILE A 29 -17.70 27.86 -5.97
N PHE A 30 -16.91 27.21 -6.83
CA PHE A 30 -17.04 27.34 -8.28
C PHE A 30 -18.45 26.99 -8.74
N ARG A 31 -19.03 25.88 -8.27
CA ARG A 31 -20.39 25.48 -8.64
C ARG A 31 -21.49 26.36 -8.08
N ARG A 32 -21.29 26.94 -6.89
CA ARG A 32 -22.26 27.87 -6.31
C ARG A 32 -22.42 29.13 -7.15
N SER A 33 -21.31 29.65 -7.66
CA SER A 33 -21.28 30.91 -8.41
C SER A 33 -21.33 30.72 -9.93
N ASN A 34 -20.96 29.56 -10.45
CA ASN A 34 -20.90 29.28 -11.87
C ASN A 34 -21.50 27.91 -12.20
N ARG A 35 -22.70 27.93 -12.77
CA ARG A 35 -23.44 26.72 -13.18
C ARG A 35 -23.12 26.26 -14.60
N SER A 36 -22.58 27.13 -15.46
CA SER A 36 -22.36 26.85 -16.89
C SER A 36 -20.95 26.35 -17.22
N GLY A 37 -19.95 26.68 -16.40
CA GLY A 37 -18.59 26.22 -16.63
C GLY A 37 -18.50 24.69 -16.52
N PHE A 38 -17.50 24.04 -17.11
CA PHE A 38 -17.33 22.59 -17.02
C PHE A 38 -16.44 22.18 -15.83
N VAL A 39 -16.61 20.96 -15.31
CA VAL A 39 -15.56 20.29 -14.52
C VAL A 39 -15.15 19.03 -15.26
N ARG A 40 -13.84 18.84 -15.44
CA ARG A 40 -13.26 17.59 -15.93
C ARG A 40 -12.17 17.17 -14.96
N ALA A 41 -12.07 15.88 -14.73
CA ALA A 41 -11.11 15.32 -13.78
C ALA A 41 -10.36 14.18 -14.44
N VAL A 42 -9.06 14.09 -14.15
CA VAL A 42 -8.18 13.02 -14.63
C VAL A 42 -7.53 12.35 -13.43
N SER A 43 -7.42 11.03 -13.49
CA SER A 43 -6.69 10.23 -12.52
C SER A 43 -5.92 9.13 -13.24
N ASP A 44 -4.70 8.90 -12.79
CA ASP A 44 -3.77 7.87 -13.22
C ASP A 44 -3.71 6.67 -12.25
N ARG A 45 -4.48 6.71 -11.16
CA ARG A 45 -4.51 5.67 -10.12
C ARG A 45 -5.87 4.98 -10.03
N PRO A 46 -6.16 3.98 -10.88
CA PRO A 46 -7.41 3.22 -10.80
C PRO A 46 -7.58 2.47 -9.47
N ASP A 47 -6.49 2.00 -8.86
CA ASP A 47 -6.52 1.22 -7.61
C ASP A 47 -7.04 2.03 -6.41
N ALA A 48 -6.96 3.36 -6.46
CA ALA A 48 -7.51 4.22 -5.42
C ALA A 48 -9.05 4.16 -5.37
N PHE A 49 -9.68 3.68 -6.45
CA PHE A 49 -11.11 3.60 -6.63
C PHE A 49 -11.69 2.22 -6.33
N SER A 50 -10.86 1.17 -6.32
CA SER A 50 -11.31 -0.22 -6.21
C SER A 50 -11.51 -0.73 -4.78
N THR A 51 -11.02 -0.02 -3.76
CA THR A 51 -11.02 -0.56 -2.38
C THR A 51 -12.41 -0.68 -1.76
N ASN A 52 -13.33 0.25 -2.05
CA ASN A 52 -14.69 0.22 -1.53
C ASN A 52 -15.68 0.62 -2.65
N GLU A 53 -16.79 -0.10 -2.76
CA GLU A 53 -17.80 0.08 -3.82
C GLU A 53 -18.38 1.51 -3.90
N THR A 54 -18.39 2.27 -2.79
CA THR A 54 -18.98 3.63 -2.74
C THR A 54 -17.97 4.77 -2.96
N LYS A 55 -16.69 4.49 -3.19
CA LYS A 55 -15.65 5.53 -3.30
C LYS A 55 -15.78 6.37 -4.58
N VAL A 56 -16.05 5.72 -5.72
CA VAL A 56 -16.14 6.39 -7.03
C VAL A 56 -17.33 7.34 -7.06
N ASP A 57 -18.51 6.88 -6.64
CA ASP A 57 -19.72 7.70 -6.63
C ASP A 57 -19.56 8.95 -5.76
N LYS A 58 -19.01 8.79 -4.54
CA LYS A 58 -18.73 9.91 -3.63
C LYS A 58 -17.72 10.89 -4.23
N LEU A 59 -16.71 10.38 -4.92
CA LEU A 59 -15.73 11.23 -5.60
C LEU A 59 -16.36 12.02 -6.75
N MET A 60 -17.15 11.36 -7.61
CA MET A 60 -17.85 12.01 -8.73
C MET A 60 -18.81 13.10 -8.23
N GLN A 61 -19.50 12.85 -7.11
CA GLN A 61 -20.32 13.87 -6.43
C GLN A 61 -19.50 15.08 -5.98
N ARG A 62 -18.32 14.87 -5.38
CA ARG A 62 -17.40 15.96 -4.97
C ARG A 62 -16.84 16.74 -6.17
N LEU A 63 -16.63 16.05 -7.30
CA LEU A 63 -16.14 16.64 -8.54
C LEU A 63 -17.25 17.28 -9.39
N PHE A 64 -18.51 17.06 -9.04
CA PHE A 64 -19.68 17.47 -9.84
C PHE A 64 -19.64 16.92 -11.27
N THR A 65 -19.20 15.67 -11.43
CA THR A 65 -19.17 14.95 -12.70
C THR A 65 -20.23 13.84 -12.72
N GLN A 66 -20.78 13.56 -13.91
CA GLN A 66 -21.81 12.53 -14.09
C GLN A 66 -21.32 11.33 -14.91
N ASN A 67 -20.30 11.55 -15.76
CA ASN A 67 -19.76 10.53 -16.64
C ASN A 67 -18.37 10.12 -16.16
N LEU A 68 -18.08 8.81 -16.27
CA LEU A 68 -16.79 8.21 -15.97
C LEU A 68 -16.32 7.46 -17.21
N ASP A 69 -15.22 7.92 -17.80
CA ASP A 69 -14.56 7.22 -18.90
C ASP A 69 -13.36 6.45 -18.36
N VAL A 70 -13.33 5.14 -18.57
CA VAL A 70 -12.21 4.27 -18.18
C VAL A 70 -11.43 3.87 -19.45
N TRP A 71 -10.11 4.11 -19.43
CA TRP A 71 -9.22 3.86 -20.56
C TRP A 71 -8.11 2.87 -20.19
N PRO A 72 -8.42 1.57 -20.04
CA PRO A 72 -7.42 0.57 -19.69
C PRO A 72 -6.58 0.18 -20.91
N ARG A 73 -5.36 -0.33 -20.68
CA ARG A 73 -4.45 -0.77 -21.77
C ARG A 73 -4.98 -1.94 -22.60
N ILE A 74 -5.94 -2.70 -22.08
CA ILE A 74 -6.56 -3.83 -22.78
C ILE A 74 -7.61 -3.41 -23.82
N ARG A 75 -7.96 -2.12 -23.86
CA ARG A 75 -8.95 -1.59 -24.80
C ARG A 75 -8.37 -1.55 -26.21
N GLU A 76 -9.13 -2.00 -27.21
CA GLU A 76 -8.65 -2.17 -28.60
C GLU A 76 -8.02 -0.89 -29.16
N GLU A 77 -8.67 0.26 -29.00
CA GLU A 77 -8.18 1.54 -29.52
C GLU A 77 -6.84 1.92 -28.89
N VAL A 78 -6.65 1.61 -27.60
CA VAL A 78 -5.39 1.86 -26.88
C VAL A 78 -4.31 0.90 -27.37
N GLN A 79 -4.63 -0.38 -27.55
CA GLN A 79 -3.68 -1.37 -28.06
C GLN A 79 -3.18 -1.01 -29.45
N VAL A 80 -4.07 -0.60 -30.36
CA VAL A 80 -3.69 -0.15 -31.71
C VAL A 80 -2.77 1.06 -31.65
N CYS A 81 -3.05 2.04 -30.79
CA CYS A 81 -2.16 3.18 -30.57
C CYS A 81 -0.78 2.78 -30.04
N LEU A 82 -0.72 1.79 -29.14
CA LEU A 82 0.53 1.32 -28.52
C LEU A 82 1.36 0.43 -29.45
N GLN A 83 0.73 -0.32 -30.36
CA GLN A 83 1.41 -1.19 -31.33
C GLN A 83 2.22 -0.40 -32.38
N GLY A 84 1.85 0.86 -32.67
CA GLY A 84 2.43 1.66 -33.74
C GLY A 84 3.80 2.31 -33.46
N ALA A 85 4.28 2.28 -32.22
CA ALA A 85 5.53 2.92 -31.82
C ALA A 85 6.53 1.85 -31.33
N SER A 86 7.21 1.18 -32.27
CA SER A 86 8.35 0.26 -32.06
C SER A 86 8.34 -0.42 -30.70
N GLU A 87 7.64 -1.55 -30.59
CA GLU A 87 7.67 -2.37 -29.37
C GLU A 87 9.14 -2.56 -28.93
N PRO A 88 9.50 -2.20 -27.69
CA PRO A 88 10.87 -2.29 -27.24
C PRO A 88 11.29 -3.77 -27.24
N ASP A 89 12.54 -4.05 -27.67
CA ASP A 89 13.10 -5.40 -27.56
C ASP A 89 13.33 -5.72 -26.08
N VAL A 90 12.47 -6.57 -25.51
CA VAL A 90 12.52 -6.94 -24.09
C VAL A 90 13.23 -8.27 -23.93
N HIS A 91 14.45 -8.23 -23.38
CA HIS A 91 15.17 -9.43 -22.95
C HIS A 91 14.92 -9.70 -21.47
N GLN A 92 13.97 -10.57 -21.16
CA GLN A 92 13.74 -11.02 -19.80
C GLN A 92 14.91 -11.89 -19.32
N ARG A 93 15.52 -11.50 -18.20
CA ARG A 93 16.52 -12.31 -17.49
C ARG A 93 15.98 -12.68 -16.12
N THR A 94 15.86 -13.98 -15.88
CA THR A 94 15.52 -14.50 -14.56
C THR A 94 16.81 -14.70 -13.79
N LEU A 95 16.94 -14.00 -12.65
CA LEU A 95 18.02 -14.19 -11.70
C LEU A 95 17.46 -14.91 -10.49
N GLU A 96 18.13 -15.97 -10.08
CA GLU A 96 17.79 -16.70 -8.87
C GLU A 96 18.54 -16.09 -7.68
N LEU A 97 17.88 -16.07 -6.52
CA LEU A 97 18.55 -15.74 -5.25
C LEU A 97 19.62 -16.81 -4.97
N SER A 98 20.70 -16.42 -4.30
CA SER A 98 21.68 -17.40 -3.83
C SER A 98 21.03 -18.36 -2.83
N PRO A 99 21.56 -19.59 -2.65
CA PRO A 99 21.01 -20.55 -1.69
C PRO A 99 20.83 -19.98 -0.28
N HIS A 100 21.79 -19.18 0.18
CA HIS A 100 21.75 -18.52 1.50
C HIS A 100 20.60 -17.49 1.60
N GLU A 101 20.42 -16.66 0.56
CA GLU A 101 19.31 -15.70 0.53
C GLU A 101 17.95 -16.41 0.44
N GLN A 102 17.85 -17.52 -0.30
CA GLN A 102 16.63 -18.33 -0.35
C GLN A 102 16.29 -18.92 1.03
N ASP A 103 17.30 -19.38 1.77
CA ASP A 103 17.12 -19.92 3.11
C ASP A 103 16.68 -18.82 4.10
N ILE A 104 17.36 -17.66 4.10
CA ILE A 104 16.96 -16.49 4.90
C ILE A 104 15.53 -16.06 4.56
N GLN A 105 15.20 -15.96 3.27
CA GLN A 105 13.85 -15.58 2.81
C GLN A 105 12.79 -16.53 3.35
N ARG A 106 13.05 -17.85 3.33
CA ARG A 106 12.12 -18.86 3.84
C ARG A 106 11.87 -18.68 5.33
N HIS A 107 12.94 -18.48 6.12
CA HIS A 107 12.81 -18.24 7.55
C HIS A 107 12.06 -16.94 7.87
N LEU A 108 12.33 -15.85 7.15
CA LEU A 108 11.58 -14.60 7.29
C LEU A 108 10.09 -14.76 6.96
N LEU A 109 9.75 -15.54 5.93
CA LEU A 109 8.36 -15.84 5.59
C LEU A 109 7.66 -16.67 6.68
N ASN A 110 8.33 -17.66 7.27
CA ASN A 110 7.82 -18.43 8.40
C ASN A 110 7.58 -17.54 9.64
N ILE A 111 8.48 -16.59 9.90
CA ILE A 111 8.31 -15.60 10.97
C ILE A 111 7.09 -14.71 10.70
N ILE A 112 6.92 -14.24 9.46
CA ILE A 112 5.73 -13.46 9.06
C ILE A 112 4.44 -14.28 9.24
N GLU A 113 4.47 -15.57 8.90
CA GLU A 113 3.33 -16.47 9.08
C GLU A 113 2.94 -16.61 10.55
N SER A 114 3.89 -16.95 11.42
CA SER A 114 3.64 -17.11 12.86
C SER A 114 3.21 -15.81 13.53
N THR A 115 3.79 -14.66 13.16
CA THR A 115 3.37 -13.35 13.69
C THR A 115 1.99 -12.94 13.20
N LEU A 116 1.61 -13.27 11.96
CA LEU A 116 0.24 -13.08 11.47
C LEU A 116 -0.75 -13.97 12.21
N GLU A 117 -0.42 -15.22 12.49
CA GLU A 117 -1.26 -16.12 13.27
C GLU A 117 -1.46 -15.63 14.71
N GLU A 118 -0.39 -15.14 15.36
CA GLU A 118 -0.48 -14.53 16.69
C GLU A 118 -1.42 -13.32 16.68
N LEU A 119 -1.33 -12.45 15.66
CA LEU A 119 -2.23 -11.30 15.51
C LEU A 119 -3.69 -11.73 15.31
N ARG A 120 -3.95 -12.78 14.54
CA ARG A 120 -5.30 -13.35 14.36
C ARG A 120 -5.87 -13.96 15.65
N GLY A 121 -5.02 -14.28 16.63
CA GLY A 121 -5.44 -14.78 17.93
C GLY A 121 -6.12 -13.74 18.82
N ASP A 122 -5.97 -12.44 18.55
CA ASP A 122 -6.68 -11.39 19.28
C ASP A 122 -8.12 -11.25 18.75
N PRO A 123 -9.15 -11.44 19.59
CA PRO A 123 -10.55 -11.40 19.14
C PRO A 123 -11.00 -10.03 18.60
N ASN A 124 -10.23 -8.97 18.86
CA ASN A 124 -10.54 -7.63 18.36
C ASN A 124 -9.89 -7.35 17.00
N VAL A 125 -9.06 -8.26 16.48
CA VAL A 125 -8.32 -8.06 15.24
C VAL A 125 -8.95 -8.86 14.11
N ASP A 126 -9.44 -8.16 13.09
CA ASP A 126 -9.83 -8.75 11.82
C ASP A 126 -8.81 -8.34 10.74
N LEU A 127 -7.97 -9.30 10.33
CA LEU A 127 -6.95 -9.09 9.29
C LEU A 127 -7.48 -9.28 7.87
N GLY A 128 -8.75 -9.67 7.68
CA GLY A 128 -9.36 -9.87 6.37
C GLY A 128 -8.53 -10.76 5.43
N SER A 129 -8.14 -10.21 4.27
CA SER A 129 -7.42 -10.91 3.20
C SER A 129 -5.89 -10.89 3.32
N LEU A 130 -5.33 -10.41 4.43
CA LEU A 130 -3.87 -10.38 4.62
C LEU A 130 -3.31 -11.81 4.64
N THR A 131 -2.36 -12.09 3.75
CA THR A 131 -1.69 -13.38 3.61
C THR A 131 -0.17 -13.23 3.64
N VAL A 132 0.54 -14.33 3.92
CA VAL A 132 2.01 -14.38 3.86
C VAL A 132 2.53 -13.97 2.48
N LYS A 133 1.88 -14.45 1.40
CA LYS A 133 2.20 -14.02 0.02
C LYS A 133 1.97 -12.53 -0.18
N GLY A 134 0.92 -11.98 0.45
CA GLY A 134 0.64 -10.56 0.50
C GLY A 134 1.80 -9.72 1.02
N SER A 135 2.59 -10.24 1.96
CA SER A 135 3.70 -9.50 2.60
C SER A 135 4.80 -9.07 1.64
N LEU A 136 4.95 -9.76 0.50
CA LEU A 136 5.91 -9.41 -0.56
C LEU A 136 5.53 -8.14 -1.33
N PHE A 137 4.26 -7.73 -1.27
CA PHE A 137 3.75 -6.57 -2.00
C PHE A 137 3.74 -5.31 -1.14
N GLN A 138 3.90 -4.16 -1.79
CA GLN A 138 3.95 -2.86 -1.11
C GLN A 138 2.62 -2.51 -0.40
N ALA A 139 1.49 -2.96 -0.94
CA ALA A 139 0.15 -2.67 -0.40
C ALA A 139 -0.08 -3.22 1.02
N PHE A 140 0.67 -4.24 1.43
CA PHE A 140 0.47 -4.95 2.69
C PHE A 140 0.49 -4.05 3.93
N ASP A 141 1.42 -3.07 4.04
CA ASP A 141 1.43 -2.14 5.19
C ASP A 141 0.16 -1.29 5.24
N GLY A 142 -0.33 -0.88 4.07
CA GLY A 142 -1.55 -0.09 3.95
C GLY A 142 -2.77 -0.89 4.40
N GLU A 143 -2.86 -2.14 3.96
CA GLU A 143 -3.92 -3.07 4.36
C GLU A 143 -3.85 -3.40 5.87
N LEU A 144 -2.65 -3.68 6.39
CA LEU A 144 -2.43 -3.93 7.82
C LEU A 144 -2.82 -2.72 8.67
N LYS A 145 -2.41 -1.52 8.27
CA LYS A 145 -2.78 -0.29 8.96
C LYS A 145 -4.29 -0.05 8.90
N GLN A 146 -4.93 -0.32 7.77
CA GLN A 146 -6.38 -0.18 7.61
C GLN A 146 -7.15 -1.16 8.51
N ALA A 147 -6.68 -2.41 8.63
CA ALA A 147 -7.26 -3.41 9.50
C ALA A 147 -7.13 -3.05 10.99
N LEU A 148 -5.94 -2.56 11.40
CA LEU A 148 -5.65 -2.31 12.82
C LEU A 148 -6.10 -0.92 13.31
N SER A 149 -6.17 0.10 12.45
CA SER A 149 -6.47 1.48 12.86
C SER A 149 -7.79 1.66 13.64
N PRO A 150 -8.90 0.98 13.31
CA PRO A 150 -10.17 1.14 14.04
C PRO A 150 -10.11 0.59 15.47
N VAL A 151 -9.30 -0.45 15.70
CA VAL A 151 -9.22 -1.17 16.98
C VAL A 151 -7.95 -0.87 17.76
N TRP A 152 -7.02 -0.08 17.20
CA TRP A 152 -5.68 0.16 17.72
C TRP A 152 -5.61 0.56 19.20
N GLN A 153 -6.56 1.39 19.65
CA GLN A 153 -6.62 1.87 21.04
C GLN A 153 -7.04 0.77 22.03
N ASN A 154 -7.78 -0.22 21.56
CA ASN A 154 -8.30 -1.32 22.37
C ASN A 154 -7.34 -2.53 22.38
N LEU A 155 -6.33 -2.54 21.52
CA LEU A 155 -5.36 -3.61 21.44
C LEU A 155 -4.43 -3.64 22.67
N GLY A 156 -4.18 -4.85 23.17
CA GLY A 156 -3.23 -5.08 24.24
C GLY A 156 -1.80 -4.64 23.86
N PRO A 157 -0.92 -4.37 24.84
CA PRO A 157 0.49 -4.05 24.58
C PRO A 157 1.22 -5.13 23.76
N ARG A 158 0.87 -6.41 23.98
CA ARG A 158 1.41 -7.55 23.22
C ARG A 158 1.00 -7.51 21.75
N THR A 159 -0.29 -7.41 21.45
CA THR A 159 -0.80 -7.37 20.06
C THR A 159 -0.24 -6.17 19.28
N ARG A 160 -0.17 -4.99 19.91
CA ARG A 160 0.45 -3.80 19.27
C ARG A 160 1.93 -4.00 18.97
N ARG A 161 2.63 -4.72 19.85
CA ARG A 161 4.02 -5.10 19.64
C ARG A 161 4.14 -6.08 18.47
N THR A 162 3.35 -7.15 18.43
CA THR A 162 3.38 -8.12 17.32
C THR A 162 3.11 -7.44 15.97
N ALA A 163 2.22 -6.44 15.93
CA ALA A 163 1.98 -5.64 14.72
C ALA A 163 3.20 -4.82 14.28
N HIS A 164 3.94 -4.23 15.24
CA HIS A 164 5.18 -3.53 14.96
C HIS A 164 6.29 -4.49 14.50
N ASP A 165 6.42 -5.63 15.18
CA ASP A 165 7.40 -6.67 14.85
C ASP A 165 7.16 -7.22 13.44
N LEU A 166 5.89 -7.45 13.05
CA LEU A 166 5.51 -7.85 11.69
C LEU A 166 5.99 -6.83 10.64
N SER A 167 5.82 -5.53 10.88
CA SER A 167 6.35 -4.50 9.99
C SER A 167 7.87 -4.51 9.91
N GLY A 168 8.55 -4.76 11.04
CA GLY A 168 10.01 -4.89 11.10
C GLY A 168 10.54 -6.09 10.31
N VAL A 169 9.97 -7.28 10.51
CA VAL A 169 10.37 -8.49 9.77
C VAL A 169 10.08 -8.35 8.28
N ARG A 170 8.95 -7.74 7.92
CA ARG A 170 8.65 -7.45 6.51
C ARG A 170 9.66 -6.48 5.90
N HIS A 171 10.14 -5.49 6.65
CA HIS A 171 11.20 -4.61 6.17
C HIS A 171 12.47 -5.39 5.82
N LEU A 172 12.88 -6.35 6.66
CA LEU A 172 14.00 -7.25 6.37
C LEU A 172 13.75 -8.09 5.10
N LEU A 173 12.56 -8.67 4.96
CA LEU A 173 12.19 -9.47 3.77
C LEU A 173 12.33 -8.68 2.47
N ILE A 174 11.91 -7.42 2.46
CA ILE A 174 12.00 -6.54 1.29
C ILE A 174 13.43 -6.03 1.06
N ALA A 175 14.20 -5.84 2.13
CA ALA A 175 15.59 -5.38 2.06
C ALA A 175 16.53 -6.47 1.52
N LEU A 176 16.29 -7.75 1.83
CA LEU A 176 17.16 -8.87 1.49
C LEU A 176 17.73 -8.85 0.05
N PRO A 177 16.92 -8.74 -1.02
CA PRO A 177 17.45 -8.70 -2.39
C PRO A 177 17.93 -7.31 -2.85
N ARG A 178 17.88 -6.29 -2.00
CA ARG A 178 18.10 -4.87 -2.36
C ARG A 178 19.34 -4.25 -1.76
N VAL A 179 19.82 -4.79 -0.64
CA VAL A 179 20.97 -4.25 0.10
C VAL A 179 22.12 -5.24 0.11
N ASP A 180 23.33 -4.76 0.40
CA ASP A 180 24.46 -5.66 0.59
C ASP A 180 24.39 -6.40 1.93
N ALA A 181 25.20 -7.46 2.09
CA ALA A 181 25.17 -8.30 3.28
C ALA A 181 25.53 -7.53 4.58
N VAL A 182 26.36 -6.49 4.50
CA VAL A 182 26.78 -5.70 5.67
C VAL A 182 25.65 -4.80 6.13
N GLU A 183 24.97 -4.15 5.19
CA GLU A 183 23.79 -3.35 5.46
C GLU A 183 22.63 -4.23 5.97
N PHE A 184 22.40 -5.39 5.35
CA PHE A 184 21.40 -6.35 5.82
C PHE A 184 21.65 -6.77 7.27
N GLN A 185 22.90 -7.11 7.60
CA GLN A 185 23.29 -7.47 8.97
C GLN A 185 22.99 -6.35 9.97
N ARG A 186 23.28 -5.08 9.62
CA ARG A 186 22.96 -3.93 10.49
C ARG A 186 21.45 -3.76 10.67
N LEU A 187 20.66 -3.96 9.62
CA LEU A 187 19.19 -3.91 9.71
C LEU A 187 18.66 -5.03 10.61
N LEU A 188 19.21 -6.24 10.49
CA LEU A 188 18.87 -7.39 11.32
C LEU A 188 19.20 -7.13 12.79
N GLU A 189 20.40 -6.62 13.08
CA GLU A 189 20.80 -6.22 14.43
C GLU A 189 19.87 -5.13 14.99
N SER A 190 19.56 -4.11 14.20
CA SER A 190 18.63 -3.04 14.61
C SER A 190 17.22 -3.58 14.90
N ALA A 191 16.75 -4.59 14.17
CA ALA A 191 15.46 -5.22 14.41
C ALA A 191 15.48 -6.15 15.64
N SER A 192 16.66 -6.65 16.00
CA SER A 192 16.87 -7.58 17.11
C SER A 192 17.12 -6.87 18.45
N VAL A 193 17.62 -5.62 18.42
CA VAL A 193 17.86 -4.82 19.63
C VAL A 193 16.52 -4.48 20.29
N SER A 194 16.33 -5.01 21.50
CA SER A 194 15.24 -4.65 22.38
C SER A 194 15.60 -3.39 23.16
N GLU A 195 14.68 -2.44 23.27
CA GLU A 195 14.89 -1.29 24.15
C GLU A 195 15.13 -1.75 25.59
N PRO A 196 16.07 -1.13 26.32
CA PRO A 196 16.39 -1.53 27.69
C PRO A 196 15.15 -1.46 28.58
N GLY A 197 14.81 -2.59 29.22
CA GLY A 197 13.60 -2.74 30.05
C GLY A 197 12.39 -3.36 29.35
N ARG A 198 12.53 -3.81 28.10
CA ARG A 198 11.50 -4.50 27.32
C ARG A 198 11.91 -5.94 27.04
N ASP A 199 10.99 -6.90 27.18
CA ASP A 199 11.23 -8.29 26.76
C ASP A 199 11.64 -8.34 25.29
N PRO A 200 12.39 -9.35 24.80
CA PRO A 200 12.69 -9.48 23.38
C PRO A 200 11.45 -9.79 22.51
N PRO A 201 11.49 -9.47 21.20
CA PRO A 201 10.41 -9.83 20.28
C PRO A 201 10.17 -11.33 20.32
N ALA A 202 8.91 -11.76 20.37
CA ALA A 202 8.57 -13.18 20.48
C ALA A 202 9.12 -14.00 19.30
N TRP A 203 9.16 -13.39 18.11
CA TRP A 203 9.71 -14.01 16.91
C TRP A 203 11.22 -14.24 16.98
N LEU A 204 11.97 -13.43 17.73
CA LEU A 204 13.43 -13.58 17.86
C LEU A 204 13.80 -14.90 18.58
N MET A 205 12.87 -15.44 19.36
CA MET A 205 13.01 -16.73 20.05
C MET A 205 12.62 -17.92 19.18
N SER A 206 12.15 -17.68 17.95
CA SER A 206 11.78 -18.76 17.03
C SER A 206 13.03 -19.48 16.48
N PRO A 207 12.91 -20.78 16.15
CA PRO A 207 14.00 -21.50 15.48
C PRO A 207 14.35 -20.86 14.13
N ASP A 208 13.37 -20.26 13.43
CA ASP A 208 13.59 -19.55 12.18
C ASP A 208 14.49 -18.32 12.37
N ALA A 209 14.29 -17.55 13.45
CA ALA A 209 15.13 -16.38 13.72
C ALA A 209 16.59 -16.77 13.98
N GLN A 210 16.85 -17.89 14.67
CA GLN A 210 18.20 -18.39 14.89
C GLN A 210 18.91 -18.75 13.58
N ASN A 211 18.18 -19.30 12.62
CA ASN A 211 18.72 -19.64 11.30
C ASN A 211 18.91 -18.42 10.38
N VAL A 212 18.24 -17.30 10.63
CA VAL A 212 18.50 -16.03 9.94
C VAL A 212 19.83 -15.41 10.38
N HIS A 213 20.26 -15.68 11.62
CA HIS A 213 21.51 -15.18 12.20
C HIS A 213 22.73 -16.10 11.96
N ALA A 214 22.51 -17.32 11.48
CA ALA A 214 23.54 -18.35 11.28
C ALA A 214 24.26 -18.18 9.94
#